data_AF-A0A373UJB4-F1
#
_entry.id   AF-A0A373UJB4-F1
#
_cell.length_a   1.000
_cell.length_b   1.000
_cell.length_c   1.000
_cell.angle_alpha   90.00
_cell.angle_beta   90.00
_cell.angle_gamma   90.00
#
_symmetry.space_group_name_H-M   'P 1'
#
loop_
_entity.id
_entity.type
_entity.pdbx_description
1 polymer ?
#
loop_
_entity_poly.entity_id
_entity_poly.type
_entity_poly.pdbx_seq_one_letter_code
_entity_poly.pdbx_strand_id
1 'polypeptide(L)'
;MKKNSKQRMFSALLILFLLIQMTVQADTGTRERVDLASKDTGSSVEELERQREEQQSQLDSLKEYQINLSDELTELNNGLQEISNELADTQDEIAAKNVEIEAAESRIAELTTRSESQYEAMKKRVQYMYENGNQSYLELLLGSSSFSDFLNRMEYAKSIYDYDRQELSDYQDTLAELKQQEEDLETAKEELLAAEQTKQEQKSKADSLVAAQQEKLSAAKSDVADAETEIADTDAEIARQKAYEEELEAQKAKEDAARQEEIRRQEEELINSQQPDASDNNVNPDGTSTGDNTTGSDTSGGGTSDNGTSGGGTVNASDVAMLAALIQCEAGGESYEGKLAVGSVVMNRVDSSYFPDTVVGVIYQSGQFSPVASGRFAVVLSSGADASCVQAATEVLAGTRTLNCLYFRRNNGLINGTVIGNHVFY
;
A
#
# COMPACT_ATOMS: atom_id res chain seq x y z
N MET A 1 -12.62 -1.46 20.05
CA MET A 1 -11.83 -1.90 21.23
C MET A 1 -12.62 -2.28 22.51
N LYS A 2 -13.95 -2.09 22.65
CA LYS A 2 -14.69 -2.44 23.89
C LYS A 2 -15.63 -3.66 23.82
N LYS A 3 -15.74 -4.34 22.67
CA LYS A 3 -16.67 -5.48 22.49
C LYS A 3 -16.02 -6.85 22.78
N ASN A 4 -14.73 -7.02 22.45
CA ASN A 4 -14.06 -8.33 22.47
C ASN A 4 -13.66 -8.81 23.88
N SER A 5 -13.67 -7.96 24.90
CA SER A 5 -13.33 -8.40 26.28
C SER A 5 -14.49 -9.09 27.01
N LYS A 6 -15.74 -8.85 26.61
CA LYS A 6 -16.91 -9.43 27.29
C LYS A 6 -17.24 -10.85 26.85
N GLN A 7 -16.93 -11.22 25.60
CA GLN A 7 -17.12 -12.58 25.10
C GLN A 7 -15.99 -13.53 25.55
N ARG A 8 -14.74 -13.04 25.60
CA ARG A 8 -13.60 -13.79 26.17
C ARG A 8 -13.75 -14.11 27.65
N MET A 9 -14.40 -13.21 28.41
CA MET A 9 -14.68 -13.43 29.84
C MET A 9 -15.81 -14.44 30.09
N PHE A 10 -16.71 -14.66 29.12
CA PHE A 10 -17.81 -15.63 29.28
C PHE A 10 -17.34 -17.06 28.97
N SER A 11 -16.40 -17.23 28.02
CA SER A 11 -15.81 -18.53 27.70
C SER A 11 -14.81 -19.00 28.77
N ALA A 12 -14.01 -18.10 29.35
CA ALA A 12 -13.08 -18.42 30.43
C ALA A 12 -13.76 -18.84 31.76
N LEU A 13 -15.03 -18.47 31.96
CA LEU A 13 -15.79 -18.80 33.17
C LEU A 13 -16.47 -20.18 33.12
N LEU A 14 -16.58 -20.80 31.94
CA LEU A 14 -17.04 -22.19 31.79
C LEU A 14 -15.87 -23.19 31.88
N ILE A 15 -14.66 -22.77 31.49
CA ILE A 15 -13.43 -23.56 31.47
C ILE A 15 -12.89 -23.91 32.88
N LEU A 16 -13.35 -23.22 33.93
CA LEU A 16 -12.85 -23.42 35.30
C LEU A 16 -13.71 -24.37 36.17
N PHE A 17 -14.87 -24.84 35.70
CA PHE A 17 -15.81 -25.58 36.55
C PHE A 17 -15.69 -27.12 36.50
N LEU A 18 -14.78 -27.70 35.71
CA LEU A 18 -14.73 -29.16 35.51
C LEU A 18 -13.33 -29.78 35.68
N LEU A 19 -12.51 -29.19 36.55
CA LEU A 19 -11.23 -29.76 37.02
C LEU A 19 -11.31 -30.23 38.48
N ILE A 20 -12.34 -31.01 38.84
CA ILE A 20 -12.37 -31.74 40.11
C ILE A 20 -12.11 -33.22 39.83
N GLN A 21 -10.83 -33.56 39.96
CA GLN A 21 -10.30 -34.93 40.05
C GLN A 21 -10.98 -35.69 41.21
N MET A 22 -11.44 -36.90 40.95
CA MET A 22 -11.87 -37.85 41.98
C MET A 22 -10.93 -39.05 42.02
N THR A 23 -10.38 -39.30 43.21
CA THR A 23 -9.55 -40.45 43.55
C THR A 23 -10.36 -41.75 43.54
N VAL A 24 -9.78 -42.77 42.93
CA VAL A 24 -10.32 -44.11 42.67
C VAL A 24 -10.47 -44.94 43.96
N GLN A 25 -11.68 -45.42 44.25
CA GLN A 25 -11.94 -46.64 45.02
C GLN A 25 -13.02 -47.46 44.31
N ALA A 26 -12.78 -48.76 44.19
CA ALA A 26 -13.64 -49.72 43.52
C ALA A 26 -14.92 -49.99 44.32
N ASP A 27 -16.05 -49.49 43.83
CA ASP A 27 -17.39 -49.87 44.28
C ASP A 27 -18.37 -49.84 43.08
N THR A 28 -19.47 -50.56 43.21
CA THR A 28 -20.59 -50.75 42.27
C THR A 28 -21.15 -49.45 41.62
N GLY A 29 -20.82 -48.26 42.11
CA GLY A 29 -21.13 -46.96 41.49
C GLY A 29 -20.21 -46.51 40.35
N THR A 30 -19.19 -47.29 39.98
CA THR A 30 -18.20 -46.91 38.96
C THR A 30 -18.80 -46.91 37.55
N ARG A 31 -19.54 -47.97 37.16
CA ARG A 31 -20.18 -48.08 35.83
C ARG A 31 -21.17 -46.95 35.54
N GLU A 32 -21.99 -46.58 36.52
CA GLU A 32 -23.02 -45.53 36.38
C GLU A 32 -22.38 -44.13 36.25
N ARG A 33 -21.26 -43.89 36.95
CA ARG A 33 -20.48 -42.65 36.80
C ARG A 33 -19.78 -42.54 35.46
N VAL A 34 -19.25 -43.65 34.94
CA VAL A 34 -18.59 -43.68 33.62
C VAL A 34 -19.63 -43.62 32.50
N ASP A 35 -20.86 -44.11 32.69
CA ASP A 35 -22.01 -43.88 31.78
C ASP A 35 -22.49 -42.43 31.77
N LEU A 36 -22.60 -41.80 32.94
CA LEU A 36 -22.93 -40.38 33.01
C LEU A 36 -21.84 -39.52 32.34
N ALA A 37 -20.56 -39.81 32.59
CA ALA A 37 -19.44 -39.07 32.03
C ALA A 37 -19.33 -39.22 30.50
N SER A 38 -19.56 -40.41 29.94
CA SER A 38 -19.59 -40.58 28.46
C SER A 38 -20.76 -39.81 27.84
N LYS A 39 -21.95 -39.85 28.47
CA LYS A 39 -23.13 -39.15 27.97
C LYS A 39 -23.00 -37.62 28.01
N ASP A 40 -22.38 -37.10 29.08
CA ASP A 40 -22.07 -35.67 29.22
C ASP A 40 -21.04 -35.23 28.17
N THR A 41 -19.97 -36.01 27.98
CA THR A 41 -18.93 -35.77 26.96
C THR A 41 -19.53 -35.77 25.54
N GLY A 42 -20.38 -36.74 25.21
CA GLY A 42 -21.06 -36.79 23.91
C GLY A 42 -21.95 -35.57 23.64
N SER A 43 -22.71 -35.10 24.65
CA SER A 43 -23.51 -33.87 24.52
C SER A 43 -22.66 -32.60 24.35
N SER A 44 -21.49 -32.55 24.98
CA SER A 44 -20.52 -31.47 24.81
C SER A 44 -19.91 -31.49 23.40
N VAL A 45 -19.61 -32.67 22.85
CA VAL A 45 -19.14 -32.83 21.47
C VAL A 45 -20.20 -32.35 20.47
N GLU A 46 -21.47 -32.71 20.65
CA GLU A 46 -22.56 -32.24 19.77
C GLU A 46 -22.69 -30.71 19.76
N GLU A 47 -22.57 -30.06 20.92
CA GLU A 47 -22.63 -28.59 21.01
C GLU A 47 -21.40 -27.93 20.37
N LEU A 48 -20.20 -28.48 20.56
CA LEU A 48 -18.98 -28.01 19.90
C LEU A 48 -19.07 -28.20 18.37
N GLU A 49 -19.62 -29.31 17.89
CA GLU A 49 -19.84 -29.53 16.46
C GLU A 49 -20.82 -28.50 15.87
N ARG A 50 -21.90 -28.18 16.61
CA ARG A 50 -22.85 -27.12 16.24
C ARG A 50 -22.18 -25.74 16.21
N GLN A 51 -21.33 -25.44 17.19
CA GLN A 51 -20.56 -24.20 17.23
C GLN A 51 -19.59 -24.11 16.05
N ARG A 52 -18.90 -25.20 15.72
CA ARG A 52 -17.97 -25.28 14.59
C ARG A 52 -18.69 -25.10 13.25
N GLU A 53 -19.90 -25.64 13.08
CA GLU A 53 -20.73 -25.38 11.90
C GLU A 53 -21.14 -23.90 11.78
N GLU A 54 -21.49 -23.26 12.90
CA GLU A 54 -21.81 -21.82 12.91
C GLU A 54 -20.57 -20.96 12.58
N GLN A 55 -19.40 -21.29 13.14
CA GLN A 55 -18.13 -20.64 12.81
C GLN A 55 -17.76 -20.84 11.33
N GLN A 56 -17.97 -22.03 10.77
CA GLN A 56 -17.72 -22.30 9.36
C GLN A 56 -18.62 -21.46 8.45
N SER A 57 -19.91 -21.34 8.77
CA SER A 57 -20.85 -20.48 8.05
C SER A 57 -20.42 -19.00 8.08
N GLN A 58 -19.91 -18.53 9.23
CA GLN A 58 -19.34 -17.19 9.35
C GLN A 58 -18.09 -17.03 8.48
N LEU A 59 -17.16 -17.99 8.50
CA LEU A 59 -15.97 -17.99 7.66
C LEU A 59 -16.33 -17.93 6.17
N ASP A 60 -17.32 -18.70 5.73
CA ASP A 60 -17.77 -18.71 4.34
C ASP A 60 -18.33 -17.33 3.94
N SER A 61 -19.11 -16.69 4.82
CA SER A 61 -19.60 -15.32 4.59
C SER A 61 -18.48 -14.27 4.55
N LEU A 62 -17.43 -14.43 5.36
CA LEU A 62 -16.25 -13.56 5.35
C LEU A 62 -15.42 -13.74 4.07
N LYS A 63 -15.27 -14.98 3.60
CA LYS A 63 -14.62 -15.29 2.31
C LYS A 63 -15.40 -14.72 1.14
N GLU A 64 -16.73 -14.78 1.17
CA GLU A 64 -17.57 -14.13 0.15
C GLU A 64 -17.45 -12.60 0.20
N TYR A 65 -17.42 -12.00 1.39
CA TYR A 65 -17.13 -10.58 1.55
C TYR A 65 -15.76 -10.19 0.97
N GLN A 66 -14.73 -11.01 1.20
CA GLN A 66 -13.40 -10.81 0.62
C GLN A 66 -13.41 -10.87 -0.92
N ILE A 67 -14.21 -11.77 -1.52
CA ILE A 67 -14.39 -11.86 -2.98
C ILE A 67 -15.08 -10.59 -3.51
N ASN A 68 -16.17 -10.15 -2.87
CA ASN A 68 -16.87 -8.91 -3.29
C ASN A 68 -15.96 -7.67 -3.17
N LEU A 69 -15.08 -7.65 -2.16
CA LEU A 69 -14.09 -6.59 -2.01
C LEU A 69 -13.04 -6.61 -3.14
N SER A 70 -12.86 -7.76 -3.81
CA SER A 70 -12.05 -7.87 -5.03
C SER A 70 -12.71 -7.22 -6.25
N ASP A 71 -14.04 -7.17 -6.31
CA ASP A 71 -14.75 -6.45 -7.36
C ASP A 71 -14.67 -4.93 -7.14
N GLU A 72 -14.80 -4.47 -5.89
CA GLU A 72 -14.54 -3.06 -5.50
C GLU A 72 -13.11 -2.61 -5.90
N LEU A 73 -12.13 -3.51 -5.90
CA LEU A 73 -10.77 -3.20 -6.38
C LEU A 73 -10.68 -2.94 -7.88
N THR A 74 -11.53 -3.59 -8.67
CA THR A 74 -11.58 -3.33 -10.12
C THR A 74 -12.11 -1.93 -10.37
N GLU A 75 -13.12 -1.50 -9.60
CA GLU A 75 -13.63 -0.13 -9.64
C GLU A 75 -12.59 0.88 -9.16
N LEU A 76 -11.88 0.60 -8.05
CA LEU A 76 -10.75 1.40 -7.59
C LEU A 76 -9.69 1.55 -8.68
N ASN A 77 -9.32 0.45 -9.35
CA ASN A 77 -8.31 0.46 -10.40
C ASN A 77 -8.72 1.35 -11.59
N ASN A 78 -10.00 1.32 -11.97
CA ASN A 78 -10.53 2.21 -13.00
C ASN A 78 -10.50 3.67 -12.56
N GLY A 79 -10.89 3.96 -11.31
CA GLY A 79 -10.83 5.31 -10.75
C GLY A 79 -9.40 5.85 -10.63
N LEU A 80 -8.43 5.01 -10.27
CA LEU A 80 -7.02 5.39 -10.24
C LEU A 80 -6.45 5.63 -11.64
N GLN A 81 -6.89 4.87 -12.63
CA GLN A 81 -6.52 5.12 -14.03
C GLN A 81 -7.08 6.46 -14.53
N GLU A 82 -8.32 6.80 -14.17
CA GLU A 82 -8.94 8.10 -14.50
C GLU A 82 -8.18 9.24 -13.85
N ILE A 83 -7.93 9.18 -12.54
CA ILE A 83 -7.13 10.19 -11.82
C ILE A 83 -5.71 10.29 -12.41
N SER A 84 -5.11 9.17 -12.81
CA SER A 84 -3.80 9.19 -13.46
C SER A 84 -3.81 9.93 -14.80
N ASN A 85 -4.88 9.82 -15.58
CA ASN A 85 -5.02 10.55 -16.83
C ASN A 85 -5.24 12.05 -16.57
N GLU A 86 -6.11 12.38 -15.62
CA GLU A 86 -6.33 13.78 -15.20
C GLU A 86 -5.05 14.45 -14.69
N LEU A 87 -4.22 13.70 -13.94
CA LEU A 87 -2.90 14.18 -13.47
C LEU A 87 -1.95 14.46 -14.63
N ALA A 88 -1.96 13.61 -15.67
CA ALA A 88 -1.12 13.82 -16.85
C ALA A 88 -1.56 15.07 -17.63
N ASP A 89 -2.87 15.23 -17.86
CA ASP A 89 -3.42 16.41 -18.53
C ASP A 89 -3.11 17.70 -17.75
N THR A 90 -3.28 17.68 -16.42
CA THR A 90 -2.97 18.82 -15.56
C THR A 90 -1.47 19.14 -15.56
N GLN A 91 -0.60 18.11 -15.63
CA GLN A 91 0.84 18.30 -15.71
C GLN A 91 1.26 18.95 -17.04
N ASP A 92 0.64 18.55 -18.14
CA ASP A 92 0.87 19.14 -19.46
C ASP A 92 0.41 20.60 -19.51
N GLU A 93 -0.72 20.92 -18.87
CA GLU A 93 -1.22 22.29 -18.72
C GLU A 93 -0.25 23.16 -17.90
N ILE A 94 0.25 22.66 -16.77
CA ILE A 94 1.28 23.34 -15.95
C ILE A 94 2.54 23.60 -16.77
N ALA A 95 3.00 22.63 -17.56
CA ALA A 95 4.18 22.79 -18.40
C ALA A 95 3.97 23.87 -19.48
N ALA A 96 2.81 23.87 -20.15
CA ALA A 96 2.46 24.89 -21.13
C ALA A 96 2.38 26.29 -20.51
N LYS A 97 1.74 26.43 -19.34
CA LYS A 97 1.62 27.71 -18.62
C LYS A 97 2.97 28.27 -18.19
N ASN A 98 3.90 27.43 -17.74
CA ASN A 98 5.25 27.88 -17.41
C ASN A 98 5.98 28.45 -18.63
N VAL A 99 5.83 27.83 -19.81
CA VAL A 99 6.41 28.35 -21.07
C VAL A 99 5.77 29.69 -21.46
N GLU A 100 4.45 29.83 -21.32
CA GLU A 100 3.74 31.09 -21.56
C GLU A 100 4.24 32.21 -20.62
N ILE A 101 4.41 31.89 -19.33
CA ILE A 101 4.92 32.82 -18.31
C ILE A 101 6.35 33.26 -18.63
N GLU A 102 7.25 32.32 -18.97
CA GLU A 102 8.64 32.67 -19.34
C GLU A 102 8.68 33.59 -20.56
N ALA A 103 7.85 33.34 -21.57
CA ALA A 103 7.74 34.18 -22.76
C ALA A 103 7.20 35.58 -22.43
N ALA A 104 6.16 35.67 -21.58
CA ALA A 104 5.59 36.94 -21.11
C ALA A 104 6.60 37.75 -20.29
N GLU A 105 7.34 37.12 -19.37
CA GLU A 105 8.38 37.77 -18.57
C GLU A 105 9.51 38.32 -19.45
N SER A 106 9.94 37.56 -20.46
CA SER A 106 10.91 38.04 -21.45
C SER A 106 10.36 39.23 -22.25
N ARG A 107 9.09 39.19 -22.66
CA ARG A 107 8.45 40.27 -23.41
C ARG A 107 8.32 41.55 -22.58
N ILE A 108 7.93 41.42 -21.31
CA ILE A 108 7.87 42.52 -20.35
C ILE A 108 9.25 43.15 -20.21
N ALA A 109 10.31 42.37 -20.02
CA ALA A 109 11.68 42.90 -19.89
C ALA A 109 12.12 43.70 -21.14
N GLU A 110 11.79 43.21 -22.34
CA GLU A 110 12.03 43.94 -23.60
C GLU A 110 11.26 45.26 -23.66
N LEU A 111 9.97 45.23 -23.34
CA LEU A 111 9.09 46.41 -23.37
C LEU A 111 9.51 47.45 -22.32
N THR A 112 9.90 47.02 -21.13
CA THR A 112 10.46 47.89 -20.09
C THR A 112 11.71 48.60 -20.61
N THR A 113 12.67 47.84 -21.14
CA THR A 113 13.92 48.41 -21.71
C THR A 113 13.63 49.39 -22.85
N ARG A 114 12.68 49.05 -23.74
CA ARG A 114 12.26 49.92 -24.84
C ARG A 114 11.63 51.21 -24.33
N SER A 115 10.73 51.11 -23.36
CA SER A 115 10.04 52.27 -22.78
C SER A 115 11.02 53.22 -22.08
N GLU A 116 12.01 52.69 -21.33
CA GLU A 116 13.06 53.48 -20.69
C GLU A 116 13.93 54.22 -21.73
N SER A 117 14.30 53.53 -22.81
CA SER A 117 15.08 54.12 -23.89
C SER A 117 14.31 55.25 -24.60
N GLN A 118 13.03 55.03 -24.90
CA GLN A 118 12.16 56.05 -25.49
C GLN A 118 11.99 57.26 -24.55
N TYR A 119 11.79 57.01 -23.26
CA TYR A 119 11.66 58.06 -22.26
C TYR A 119 12.92 58.92 -22.15
N GLU A 120 14.10 58.31 -22.06
CA GLU A 120 15.37 59.05 -21.99
C GLU A 120 15.71 59.78 -23.29
N ALA A 121 15.34 59.23 -24.45
CA ALA A 121 15.46 59.92 -25.74
C ALA A 121 14.56 61.17 -25.78
N MET A 122 13.29 61.03 -25.40
CA MET A 122 12.32 62.12 -25.32
C MET A 122 12.79 63.21 -24.35
N LYS A 123 13.32 62.83 -23.18
CA LYS A 123 13.87 63.77 -22.19
C LYS A 123 15.04 64.56 -22.75
N LYS A 124 16.02 63.91 -23.40
CA LYS A 124 17.14 64.60 -24.06
C LYS A 124 16.66 65.53 -25.17
N ARG A 125 15.65 65.12 -25.93
CA ARG A 125 15.03 65.93 -26.99
C ARG A 125 14.38 67.19 -26.43
N VAL A 126 13.57 67.06 -25.39
CA VAL A 126 12.91 68.18 -24.69
C VAL A 126 13.95 69.11 -24.04
N GLN A 127 14.99 68.55 -23.40
CA GLN A 127 16.09 69.32 -22.83
C GLN A 127 16.82 70.15 -23.90
N TYR A 128 17.17 69.53 -25.04
CA TYR A 128 17.81 70.22 -26.16
C TYR A 128 16.94 71.37 -26.70
N MET A 129 15.63 71.15 -26.83
CA MET A 129 14.68 72.19 -27.27
C MET A 129 14.60 73.36 -26.27
N TYR A 130 14.71 73.08 -24.98
CA TYR A 130 14.70 74.10 -23.93
C TYR A 130 16.02 74.89 -23.84
N GLU A 131 17.15 74.19 -23.83
CA GLU A 131 18.50 74.78 -23.65
C GLU A 131 18.97 75.61 -24.84
N ASN A 132 18.67 75.18 -26.07
CA ASN A 132 19.04 75.93 -27.28
C ASN A 132 18.11 77.12 -27.57
N GLY A 133 17.30 77.49 -26.58
CA GLY A 133 16.43 78.65 -26.61
C GLY A 133 15.22 78.40 -27.48
N ASN A 134 14.11 78.97 -27.04
CA ASN A 134 12.82 79.00 -27.72
C ASN A 134 12.87 79.83 -29.01
N GLN A 135 13.83 79.58 -29.93
CA GLN A 135 13.65 79.90 -31.34
C GLN A 135 12.47 79.04 -31.79
N SER A 136 11.28 79.56 -31.53
CA SER A 136 10.04 79.00 -32.02
C SER A 136 10.28 78.64 -33.48
N TYR A 137 9.78 77.51 -33.97
CA TYR A 137 9.97 77.16 -35.38
C TYR A 137 9.66 78.36 -36.31
N LEU A 138 8.77 79.27 -35.87
CA LEU A 138 8.56 80.62 -36.40
C LEU A 138 9.82 81.50 -36.54
N GLU A 139 10.68 81.62 -35.54
CA GLU A 139 11.93 82.40 -35.60
C GLU A 139 12.95 81.78 -36.58
N LEU A 140 13.07 80.45 -36.60
CA LEU A 140 13.90 79.72 -37.59
C LEU A 140 13.39 79.92 -39.02
N LEU A 141 12.06 79.96 -39.21
CA LEU A 141 11.39 80.20 -40.48
C LEU A 141 11.51 81.67 -40.92
N LEU A 142 11.32 82.63 -40.01
CA LEU A 142 11.40 84.07 -40.27
C LEU A 142 12.85 84.55 -40.51
N GLY A 143 13.85 83.82 -40.02
CA GLY A 143 15.27 84.03 -40.30
C GLY A 143 15.78 83.42 -41.62
N SER A 144 14.88 83.09 -42.56
CA SER A 144 15.26 82.52 -43.86
C SER A 144 15.78 83.59 -44.82
N SER A 145 16.76 83.22 -45.64
CA SER A 145 17.46 84.13 -46.57
C SER A 145 16.82 84.22 -47.96
N SER A 146 15.96 83.26 -48.30
CA SER A 146 15.20 83.18 -49.56
C SER A 146 13.93 82.36 -49.40
N PHE A 147 13.00 82.45 -50.34
CA PHE A 147 11.77 81.64 -50.33
C PHE A 147 12.04 80.13 -50.42
N SER A 148 13.07 79.70 -51.14
CA SER A 148 13.47 78.28 -51.18
C SER A 148 14.05 77.79 -49.84
N ASP A 149 14.85 78.63 -49.17
CA ASP A 149 15.38 78.36 -47.82
C ASP A 149 14.23 78.29 -46.79
N PHE A 150 13.25 79.18 -46.90
CA PHE A 150 12.02 79.13 -46.10
C PHE A 150 11.27 77.81 -46.26
N LEU A 151 11.02 77.36 -47.50
CA LEU A 151 10.30 76.12 -47.77
C LEU A 151 11.04 74.88 -47.24
N ASN A 152 12.35 74.80 -47.43
CA ASN A 152 13.15 73.69 -46.91
C ASN A 152 13.13 73.64 -45.38
N ARG A 153 13.25 74.80 -44.71
CA ARG A 153 13.14 74.88 -43.24
C ARG A 153 11.75 74.51 -42.74
N MET A 154 10.70 74.86 -43.48
CA MET A 154 9.32 74.47 -43.15
C MET A 154 9.12 72.96 -43.27
N GLU A 155 9.69 72.35 -44.31
CA GLU A 155 9.66 70.91 -44.49
C GLU A 155 10.42 70.19 -43.37
N TYR A 156 11.63 70.65 -43.02
CA TYR A 156 12.38 70.08 -41.88
C TYR A 156 11.67 70.25 -40.54
N ALA A 157 11.10 71.42 -40.26
CA ALA A 157 10.34 71.67 -39.04
C ALA A 157 9.13 70.74 -38.93
N LYS A 158 8.42 70.53 -40.05
CA LYS A 158 7.32 69.59 -40.11
C LYS A 158 7.78 68.15 -39.89
N SER A 159 8.82 67.69 -40.59
CA SER A 159 9.35 66.33 -40.43
C SER A 159 9.80 66.04 -38.98
N ILE A 160 10.42 67.03 -38.33
CA ILE A 160 10.82 66.92 -36.92
C ILE A 160 9.60 66.84 -36.00
N TYR A 161 8.59 67.69 -36.20
CA TYR A 161 7.36 67.65 -35.42
C TYR A 161 6.62 66.32 -35.59
N ASP A 162 6.49 65.84 -36.82
CA ASP A 162 5.84 64.57 -37.13
C ASP A 162 6.61 63.40 -36.46
N TYR A 163 7.95 63.43 -36.51
CA TYR A 163 8.80 62.47 -35.82
C TYR A 163 8.62 62.49 -34.29
N ASP A 164 8.72 63.67 -33.66
CA ASP A 164 8.55 63.82 -32.21
C ASP A 164 7.15 63.34 -31.76
N ARG A 165 6.11 63.59 -32.59
CA ARG A 165 4.75 63.11 -32.32
C ARG A 165 4.62 61.60 -32.48
N GLN A 166 5.28 61.02 -33.48
CA GLN A 166 5.31 59.57 -33.69
C GLN A 166 6.01 58.86 -32.53
N GLU A 167 7.18 59.32 -32.10
CA GLU A 167 7.91 58.72 -30.97
C GLU A 167 7.11 58.77 -29.67
N LEU A 168 6.34 59.84 -29.44
CA LEU A 168 5.42 59.91 -28.30
C LEU A 168 4.27 58.89 -28.43
N SER A 169 3.73 58.70 -29.64
CA SER A 169 2.71 57.68 -29.90
C SER A 169 3.27 56.28 -29.65
N ASP A 170 4.45 55.98 -30.21
CA ASP A 170 5.12 54.68 -30.05
C ASP A 170 5.45 54.39 -28.57
N TYR A 171 5.80 55.42 -27.80
CA TYR A 171 6.00 55.28 -26.35
C TYR A 171 4.69 54.98 -25.61
N GLN A 172 3.60 55.67 -25.95
CA GLN A 172 2.28 55.39 -25.39
C GLN A 172 1.81 53.96 -25.70
N ASP A 173 2.03 53.52 -26.94
CA ASP A 173 1.69 52.16 -27.39
C ASP A 173 2.55 51.13 -26.63
N THR A 174 3.84 51.40 -26.45
CA THR A 174 4.75 50.53 -25.66
C THR A 174 4.29 50.42 -24.20
N LEU A 175 3.86 51.51 -23.57
CA LEU A 175 3.33 51.49 -22.20
C LEU A 175 2.00 50.74 -22.11
N ALA A 176 1.13 50.87 -23.13
CA ALA A 176 -0.13 50.14 -23.17
C ALA A 176 0.10 48.63 -23.34
N GLU A 177 1.03 48.23 -24.22
CA GLU A 177 1.42 46.84 -24.40
C GLU A 177 2.06 46.26 -23.13
N LEU A 178 2.97 47.00 -22.49
CA LEU A 178 3.60 46.60 -21.22
C LEU A 178 2.54 46.33 -20.15
N LYS A 179 1.60 47.26 -19.96
CA LYS A 179 0.53 47.12 -18.99
C LYS A 179 -0.33 45.88 -19.26
N GLN A 180 -0.69 45.64 -20.52
CA GLN A 180 -1.47 44.46 -20.88
C GLN A 180 -0.70 43.17 -20.59
N GLN A 181 0.59 43.11 -20.93
CA GLN A 181 1.43 41.95 -20.64
C GLN A 181 1.58 41.68 -19.14
N GLU A 182 1.69 42.73 -18.31
CA GLU A 182 1.71 42.59 -16.85
C GLU A 182 0.39 42.02 -16.30
N GLU A 183 -0.76 42.48 -16.81
CA GLU A 183 -2.09 41.95 -16.44
C GLU A 183 -2.28 40.48 -16.89
N ASP A 184 -1.85 40.16 -18.11
CA ASP A 184 -1.90 38.79 -18.67
C ASP A 184 -0.97 37.84 -17.89
N LEU A 185 0.22 38.31 -17.49
CA LEU A 185 1.18 37.54 -16.68
C LEU A 185 0.61 37.21 -15.30
N GLU A 186 -0.04 38.17 -14.64
CA GLU A 186 -0.67 37.93 -13.34
C GLU A 186 -1.79 36.88 -13.46
N THR A 187 -2.62 36.99 -14.51
CA THR A 187 -3.68 36.02 -14.79
C THR A 187 -3.09 34.62 -15.03
N ALA A 188 -2.03 34.51 -15.83
CA ALA A 188 -1.37 33.23 -16.09
C ALA A 188 -0.76 32.61 -14.82
N LYS A 189 -0.23 33.43 -13.90
CA LYS A 189 0.29 32.97 -12.60
C LYS A 189 -0.82 32.48 -11.67
N GLU A 190 -1.98 33.13 -11.66
CA GLU A 190 -3.16 32.66 -10.92
C GLU A 190 -3.67 31.32 -11.46
N GLU A 191 -3.75 31.17 -12.79
CA GLU A 191 -4.14 29.91 -13.45
C GLU A 191 -3.15 28.78 -13.15
N LEU A 192 -1.84 29.05 -13.20
CA LEU A 192 -0.80 28.09 -12.83
C LEU A 192 -0.98 27.59 -11.38
N LEU A 193 -1.19 28.50 -10.44
CA LEU A 193 -1.40 28.16 -9.03
C LEU A 193 -2.65 27.30 -8.84
N ALA A 194 -3.74 27.61 -9.56
CA ALA A 194 -4.96 26.81 -9.54
C ALA A 194 -4.74 25.39 -10.12
N ALA A 195 -3.95 25.26 -11.18
CA ALA A 195 -3.59 23.97 -11.76
C ALA A 195 -2.71 23.14 -10.80
N GLU A 196 -1.73 23.76 -10.14
CA GLU A 196 -0.90 23.11 -9.11
C GLU A 196 -1.74 22.62 -7.92
N GLN A 197 -2.71 23.42 -7.47
CA GLN A 197 -3.63 23.00 -6.42
C GLN A 197 -4.49 21.81 -6.88
N THR A 198 -5.03 21.86 -8.09
CA THR A 198 -5.84 20.77 -8.67
C THR A 198 -5.05 19.46 -8.73
N LYS A 199 -3.79 19.52 -9.18
CA LYS A 199 -2.87 18.37 -9.16
C LYS A 199 -2.68 17.81 -7.75
N GLN A 200 -2.49 18.66 -6.75
CA GLN A 200 -2.32 18.23 -5.36
C GLN A 200 -3.59 17.60 -4.78
N GLU A 201 -4.77 18.10 -5.15
CA GLU A 201 -6.07 17.53 -4.78
C GLU A 201 -6.28 16.15 -5.42
N GLN A 202 -5.98 16.00 -6.71
CA GLN A 202 -6.03 14.71 -7.42
C GLN A 202 -5.11 13.67 -6.77
N LYS A 203 -3.87 14.06 -6.42
CA LYS A 203 -2.93 13.20 -5.70
C LYS A 203 -3.48 12.75 -4.34
N SER A 204 -3.99 13.71 -3.55
CA SER A 204 -4.58 13.42 -2.23
C SER A 204 -5.81 12.51 -2.35
N LYS A 205 -6.61 12.68 -3.40
CA LYS A 205 -7.76 11.82 -3.70
C LYS A 205 -7.31 10.39 -4.01
N ALA A 206 -6.31 10.20 -4.87
CA ALA A 206 -5.74 8.88 -5.16
C ALA A 206 -5.22 8.21 -3.88
N ASP A 207 -4.44 8.93 -3.07
CA ASP A 207 -3.90 8.42 -1.80
C ASP A 207 -5.01 7.99 -0.83
N SER A 208 -6.06 8.79 -0.71
CA SER A 208 -7.20 8.48 0.16
C SER A 208 -7.98 7.25 -0.29
N LEU A 209 -8.15 7.06 -1.60
CA LEU A 209 -8.85 5.90 -2.17
C LEU A 209 -8.06 4.62 -1.94
N VAL A 210 -6.74 4.65 -2.17
CA VAL A 210 -5.84 3.52 -1.90
C VAL A 210 -5.84 3.18 -0.40
N ALA A 211 -5.69 4.19 0.46
CA ALA A 211 -5.65 3.98 1.90
C ALA A 211 -6.96 3.37 2.45
N ALA A 212 -8.12 3.91 2.03
CA ALA A 212 -9.42 3.41 2.45
C ALA A 212 -9.64 1.94 2.04
N GLN A 213 -9.23 1.58 0.82
CA GLN A 213 -9.37 0.21 0.35
C GLN A 213 -8.41 -0.75 1.06
N GLN A 214 -7.18 -0.31 1.30
CA GLN A 214 -6.18 -1.08 2.04
C GLN A 214 -6.65 -1.38 3.47
N GLU A 215 -7.29 -0.42 4.14
CA GLU A 215 -7.85 -0.61 5.49
C GLU A 215 -8.93 -1.70 5.50
N LYS A 216 -9.94 -1.60 4.63
CA LYS A 216 -11.01 -2.61 4.51
C LYS A 216 -10.45 -4.02 4.27
N LEU A 217 -9.46 -4.13 3.38
CA LEU A 217 -8.84 -5.40 3.03
C LEU A 217 -8.01 -5.99 4.17
N SER A 218 -7.25 -5.15 4.88
CA SER A 218 -6.48 -5.59 6.04
C SER A 218 -7.39 -6.12 7.15
N ALA A 219 -8.52 -5.45 7.39
CA ALA A 219 -9.54 -5.90 8.33
C ALA A 219 -10.16 -7.23 7.89
N ALA A 220 -10.61 -7.34 6.64
CA ALA A 220 -11.22 -8.57 6.11
C ALA A 220 -10.27 -9.77 6.20
N LYS A 221 -8.97 -9.60 5.92
CA LYS A 221 -7.99 -10.67 6.09
C LYS A 221 -7.77 -11.06 7.54
N SER A 222 -7.73 -10.08 8.44
CA SER A 222 -7.60 -10.35 9.88
C SER A 222 -8.79 -11.15 10.37
N ASP A 223 -10.01 -10.76 9.98
CA ASP A 223 -11.24 -11.44 10.38
C ASP A 223 -11.28 -12.90 9.86
N VAL A 224 -10.83 -13.14 8.62
CA VAL A 224 -10.70 -14.50 8.06
C VAL A 224 -9.68 -15.33 8.84
N ALA A 225 -8.50 -14.78 9.12
CA ALA A 225 -7.45 -15.48 9.85
C ALA A 225 -7.86 -15.81 11.29
N ASP A 226 -8.54 -14.88 11.96
CA ASP A 226 -9.08 -15.07 13.30
C ASP A 226 -10.16 -16.18 13.29
N ALA A 227 -11.08 -16.16 12.32
CA ALA A 227 -12.11 -17.20 12.19
C ALA A 227 -11.52 -18.59 11.87
N GLU A 228 -10.51 -18.68 11.00
CA GLU A 228 -9.81 -19.94 10.71
C GLU A 228 -9.09 -20.49 11.95
N THR A 229 -8.52 -19.61 12.78
CA THR A 229 -7.89 -19.98 14.05
C THR A 229 -8.92 -20.48 15.05
N GLU A 230 -10.05 -19.80 15.20
CA GLU A 230 -11.13 -20.23 16.09
C GLU A 230 -11.70 -21.60 15.69
N ILE A 231 -11.87 -21.87 14.40
CA ILE A 231 -12.32 -23.18 13.91
C ILE A 231 -11.28 -24.26 14.24
N ALA A 232 -10.00 -23.98 14.03
CA ALA A 232 -8.93 -24.93 14.35
C ALA A 232 -8.86 -25.26 15.85
N ASP A 233 -9.06 -24.25 16.71
CA ASP A 233 -9.14 -24.45 18.16
C ASP A 233 -10.36 -25.31 18.56
N THR A 234 -11.53 -25.05 17.96
CA THR A 234 -12.75 -25.85 18.19
C THR A 234 -12.57 -27.29 17.70
N ASP A 235 -12.00 -27.51 16.51
CA ASP A 235 -11.72 -28.84 15.96
C ASP A 235 -10.73 -29.62 16.85
N ALA A 236 -9.72 -28.95 17.40
CA ALA A 236 -8.79 -29.55 18.35
C ALA A 236 -9.49 -29.96 19.66
N GLU A 237 -10.44 -29.16 20.14
CA GLU A 237 -11.23 -29.49 21.33
C GLU A 237 -12.18 -30.68 21.09
N ILE A 238 -12.87 -30.69 19.95
CA ILE A 238 -13.70 -31.83 19.53
C ILE A 238 -12.86 -33.11 19.49
N ALA A 239 -11.64 -33.05 18.92
CA ALA A 239 -10.73 -34.19 18.87
C ALA A 239 -10.30 -34.65 20.27
N ARG A 240 -9.99 -33.72 21.19
CA ARG A 240 -9.65 -34.04 22.58
C ARG A 240 -10.81 -34.74 23.30
N GLN A 241 -12.03 -34.24 23.17
CA GLN A 241 -13.18 -34.85 23.84
C GLN A 241 -13.53 -36.22 23.25
N LYS A 242 -13.45 -36.41 21.92
CA LYS A 242 -13.66 -37.72 21.29
C LYS A 242 -12.63 -38.75 21.73
N ALA A 243 -11.36 -38.36 21.83
CA ALA A 243 -10.31 -39.25 22.36
C ALA A 243 -10.54 -39.62 23.83
N TYR A 244 -11.02 -38.67 24.64
CA TYR A 244 -11.39 -38.93 26.04
C TYR A 244 -12.57 -39.89 26.15
N GLU A 245 -13.61 -39.75 25.31
CA GLU A 245 -14.75 -40.67 25.26
C GLU A 245 -14.32 -42.10 24.89
N GLU A 246 -13.43 -42.25 23.90
CA GLU A 246 -12.87 -43.54 23.49
C GLU A 246 -12.05 -44.20 24.62
N GLU A 247 -11.26 -43.42 25.37
CA GLU A 247 -10.53 -43.91 26.54
C GLU A 247 -11.49 -44.39 27.64
N LEU A 248 -12.59 -43.66 27.85
CA LEU A 248 -13.64 -43.99 28.81
C LEU A 248 -14.36 -45.30 28.45
N GLU A 249 -14.67 -45.50 27.16
CA GLU A 249 -15.25 -46.76 26.65
C GLU A 249 -14.27 -47.93 26.77
N ALA A 250 -12.99 -47.72 26.46
CA ALA A 250 -11.96 -48.74 26.62
C ALA A 250 -11.79 -49.15 28.10
N GLN A 251 -11.94 -48.21 29.03
CA GLN A 251 -11.90 -48.47 30.47
C GLN A 251 -13.12 -49.30 30.90
N LYS A 252 -14.34 -48.97 30.43
CA LYS A 252 -15.55 -49.78 30.64
C LYS A 252 -15.37 -51.20 30.11
N ALA A 253 -14.85 -51.36 28.89
CA ALA A 253 -14.66 -52.67 28.27
C ALA A 253 -13.64 -53.53 29.05
N LYS A 254 -12.57 -52.92 29.57
CA LYS A 254 -11.59 -53.61 30.43
C LYS A 254 -12.22 -54.02 31.77
N GLU A 255 -13.03 -53.15 32.39
CA GLU A 255 -13.71 -53.45 33.65
C GLU A 255 -14.75 -54.58 33.47
N ASP A 256 -15.51 -54.55 32.37
CA ASP A 256 -16.48 -55.60 32.03
C ASP A 256 -15.81 -56.93 31.71
N ALA A 257 -14.71 -56.91 30.96
CA ALA A 257 -13.92 -58.10 30.68
C ALA A 257 -13.34 -58.69 31.98
N ALA A 258 -12.78 -57.85 32.87
CA ALA A 258 -12.28 -58.29 34.17
C ALA A 258 -13.40 -58.88 35.06
N ARG A 259 -14.60 -58.27 35.03
CA ARG A 259 -15.75 -58.78 35.78
C ARG A 259 -16.25 -60.12 35.20
N GLN A 260 -16.26 -60.28 33.88
CA GLN A 260 -16.61 -61.56 33.23
C GLN A 260 -15.57 -62.65 33.50
N GLU A 261 -14.29 -62.31 33.51
CA GLU A 261 -13.20 -63.23 33.88
C GLU A 261 -13.35 -63.67 35.34
N GLU A 262 -13.66 -62.75 36.25
CA GLU A 262 -13.90 -63.05 37.67
C GLU A 262 -15.13 -63.94 37.88
N ILE A 263 -16.24 -63.68 37.18
CA ILE A 263 -17.43 -64.55 37.19
C ILE A 263 -17.08 -65.96 36.69
N ARG A 264 -16.35 -66.05 35.56
CA ARG A 264 -15.92 -67.32 34.98
C ARG A 264 -14.98 -68.09 35.92
N ARG A 265 -14.09 -67.38 36.63
CA ARG A 265 -13.20 -67.95 37.65
C ARG A 265 -13.96 -68.46 38.87
N GLN A 266 -14.98 -67.74 39.32
CA GLN A 266 -15.86 -68.19 40.41
C GLN A 266 -16.70 -69.41 40.00
N GLU A 267 -17.18 -69.46 38.75
CA GLU A 267 -17.88 -70.62 38.20
C GLU A 267 -16.95 -71.85 38.07
N GLU A 268 -15.70 -71.66 37.65
CA GLU A 268 -14.68 -72.71 37.61
C GLU A 268 -14.27 -73.19 39.01
N GLU A 269 -14.16 -72.31 40.01
CA GLU A 269 -13.92 -72.68 41.43
C GLU A 269 -15.07 -73.49 42.02
N LEU A 270 -16.32 -73.16 41.68
CA LEU A 270 -17.51 -73.92 42.09
C LEU A 270 -17.52 -75.34 41.48
N ILE A 271 -17.06 -75.50 40.25
CA ILE A 271 -16.94 -76.79 39.57
C ILE A 271 -15.81 -77.65 40.14
N ASN A 272 -14.73 -77.05 40.66
CA ASN A 272 -13.57 -77.75 41.20
C ASN A 272 -13.76 -78.27 42.65
N SER A 273 -14.93 -78.09 43.27
CA SER A 273 -15.21 -78.52 44.65
C SER A 273 -15.68 -80.00 44.80
N GLN A 274 -15.60 -80.80 43.74
CA GLN A 274 -15.87 -82.26 43.77
C GLN A 274 -14.66 -83.11 43.30
N GLN A 275 -13.76 -83.40 44.27
CA GLN A 275 -12.81 -84.55 44.33
C GLN A 275 -11.54 -84.54 43.43
N PRO A 276 -10.47 -85.33 43.73
CA PRO A 276 -9.26 -84.89 44.47
C PRO A 276 -7.90 -85.14 43.75
N ASP A 277 -6.86 -84.50 44.33
CA ASP A 277 -5.39 -84.64 44.26
C ASP A 277 -4.67 -85.67 43.36
N ALA A 278 -3.58 -85.24 42.69
CA ALA A 278 -2.21 -85.75 42.93
C ALA A 278 -1.12 -85.06 42.05
N SER A 279 -0.16 -84.40 42.72
CA SER A 279 1.32 -84.54 42.65
C SER A 279 2.04 -84.43 41.28
N ASP A 280 3.23 -83.86 41.08
CA ASP A 280 4.34 -83.50 41.97
C ASP A 280 5.43 -82.74 41.16
N ASN A 281 6.19 -81.87 41.86
CA ASN A 281 7.63 -81.56 41.65
C ASN A 281 8.12 -80.97 40.29
N ASN A 282 9.03 -79.99 40.19
CA ASN A 282 10.05 -79.47 41.11
C ASN A 282 10.73 -78.20 40.51
N VAL A 283 11.17 -77.30 41.40
CA VAL A 283 12.42 -76.48 41.35
C VAL A 283 12.58 -75.31 40.35
N ASN A 284 12.36 -74.14 40.96
CA ASN A 284 12.93 -72.77 40.84
C ASN A 284 14.49 -72.72 40.70
N PRO A 285 15.20 -71.57 40.70
CA PRO A 285 14.86 -70.14 40.52
C PRO A 285 15.77 -69.48 39.45
N ASP A 286 15.64 -68.20 39.10
CA ASP A 286 16.36 -67.06 39.70
C ASP A 286 16.48 -66.03 38.55
N GLY A 287 16.28 -64.73 38.68
CA GLY A 287 15.92 -63.92 39.82
C GLY A 287 15.68 -62.49 39.32
N THR A 288 14.85 -61.78 40.09
CA THR A 288 14.91 -60.33 40.38
C THR A 288 14.75 -59.29 39.27
N SER A 289 14.24 -58.09 39.52
CA SER A 289 13.25 -57.52 40.44
C SER A 289 13.30 -56.01 40.17
N THR A 290 12.14 -55.37 40.26
CA THR A 290 11.94 -53.99 40.71
C THR A 290 12.24 -52.84 39.74
N GLY A 291 11.18 -52.05 39.53
CA GLY A 291 11.22 -50.58 39.47
C GLY A 291 11.76 -50.02 38.16
N ASP A 292 11.44 -48.83 37.73
CA ASP A 292 10.68 -47.73 38.31
C ASP A 292 10.46 -46.74 37.15
N ASN A 293 9.41 -45.92 37.27
CA ASN A 293 9.34 -44.54 36.80
C ASN A 293 9.70 -44.12 35.35
N THR A 294 8.66 -43.58 34.72
CA THR A 294 8.59 -42.21 34.15
C THR A 294 9.36 -41.80 32.89
N THR A 295 8.63 -40.93 32.18
CA THR A 295 9.06 -39.80 31.33
C THR A 295 9.30 -40.12 29.86
N GLY A 296 8.21 -39.97 29.10
CA GLY A 296 8.30 -39.45 27.75
C GLY A 296 8.50 -37.93 27.75
N SER A 297 8.88 -37.45 26.57
CA SER A 297 8.87 -36.05 26.10
C SER A 297 10.02 -35.15 26.57
N ASP A 298 10.88 -34.76 25.63
CA ASP A 298 10.76 -33.44 24.99
C ASP A 298 11.91 -33.22 24.00
N THR A 299 11.56 -32.92 22.74
CA THR A 299 12.45 -32.11 21.88
C THR A 299 11.59 -31.02 21.28
N SER A 300 11.70 -29.88 21.96
CA SER A 300 11.24 -28.54 21.64
C SER A 300 11.40 -28.17 20.16
N GLY A 301 10.30 -27.67 19.58
CA GLY A 301 10.33 -26.65 18.55
C GLY A 301 9.96 -25.28 19.14
N GLY A 302 10.52 -24.22 18.54
CA GLY A 302 9.82 -22.95 18.29
C GLY A 302 9.96 -21.79 19.28
N GLY A 303 10.42 -20.64 18.75
CA GLY A 303 10.18 -19.26 19.22
C GLY A 303 11.29 -18.64 20.08
N THR A 304 11.66 -17.35 20.01
CA THR A 304 10.94 -16.13 19.57
C THR A 304 11.91 -14.91 19.54
N SER A 305 11.55 -13.86 18.75
CA SER A 305 11.88 -12.42 18.89
C SER A 305 13.32 -11.93 18.59
N ASP A 306 13.58 -10.73 18.07
CA ASP A 306 12.88 -9.44 18.25
C ASP A 306 13.28 -8.38 17.17
N ASN A 307 12.36 -7.43 17.00
CA ASN A 307 12.44 -5.98 16.71
C ASN A 307 13.68 -5.32 16.06
N GLY A 308 13.39 -4.42 15.11
CA GLY A 308 14.30 -3.36 14.64
C GLY A 308 13.53 -2.11 14.18
N THR A 309 13.53 -1.07 15.01
CA THR A 309 13.01 0.29 14.75
C THR A 309 14.13 1.22 14.24
N SER A 310 13.87 1.98 13.17
CA SER A 310 14.41 3.33 12.80
C SER A 310 13.96 3.61 11.36
N GLY A 311 13.45 4.76 10.93
CA GLY A 311 13.57 6.14 11.39
C GLY A 311 13.97 6.99 10.17
N GLY A 312 13.07 7.87 9.68
CA GLY A 312 13.41 8.94 8.74
C GLY A 312 12.63 8.95 7.42
N GLY A 313 11.79 9.98 7.24
CA GLY A 313 11.00 10.25 6.04
C GLY A 313 9.58 9.68 6.15
N THR A 314 8.57 10.55 6.23
CA THR A 314 7.17 10.15 6.00
C THR A 314 7.03 9.74 4.55
N VAL A 315 7.40 8.48 4.27
CA VAL A 315 7.05 7.78 3.04
C VAL A 315 5.56 7.55 3.09
N ASN A 316 4.81 8.01 2.09
CA ASN A 316 3.37 7.79 2.06
C ASN A 316 3.11 6.29 2.02
N ALA A 317 2.34 5.78 2.99
CA ALA A 317 2.04 4.34 3.07
C ALA A 317 1.32 3.82 1.81
N SER A 318 0.59 4.71 1.11
CA SER A 318 -0.01 4.45 -0.21
C SER A 318 1.06 4.21 -1.28
N ASP A 319 2.05 5.10 -1.42
CA ASP A 319 3.16 4.98 -2.37
C ASP A 319 3.96 3.69 -2.14
N VAL A 320 4.22 3.33 -0.86
CA VAL A 320 4.90 2.09 -0.51
C VAL A 320 4.09 0.87 -0.94
N ALA A 321 2.79 0.84 -0.67
CA ALA A 321 1.92 -0.27 -1.06
C ALA A 321 1.85 -0.41 -2.59
N MET A 322 1.66 0.69 -3.32
CA MET A 322 1.60 0.74 -4.78
C MET A 322 2.91 0.25 -5.41
N LEU A 323 4.05 0.77 -4.96
CA LEU A 323 5.36 0.39 -5.48
C LEU A 323 5.70 -1.06 -5.12
N ALA A 324 5.40 -1.51 -3.90
CA ALA A 324 5.64 -2.89 -3.49
C ALA A 324 4.79 -3.88 -4.30
N ALA A 325 3.53 -3.55 -4.57
CA ALA A 325 2.66 -4.37 -5.41
C ALA A 325 3.18 -4.48 -6.85
N LEU A 326 3.71 -3.39 -7.40
CA LEU A 326 4.34 -3.40 -8.71
C LEU A 326 5.61 -4.27 -8.72
N ILE A 327 6.49 -4.10 -7.74
CA ILE A 327 7.72 -4.89 -7.60
C ILE A 327 7.39 -6.38 -7.48
N GLN A 328 6.37 -6.75 -6.71
CA GLN A 328 5.93 -8.14 -6.62
C GLN A 328 5.39 -8.66 -7.96
N CYS A 329 4.62 -7.85 -8.69
CA CYS A 329 4.11 -8.19 -9.99
C CYS A 329 5.21 -8.44 -11.04
N GLU A 330 6.23 -7.59 -11.07
CA GLU A 330 7.29 -7.58 -12.09
C GLU A 330 8.52 -8.42 -11.71
N ALA A 331 8.88 -8.45 -10.42
CA ALA A 331 10.11 -9.02 -9.90
C ALA A 331 9.94 -9.90 -8.66
N GLY A 332 8.72 -10.37 -8.34
CA GLY A 332 8.46 -11.18 -7.14
C GLY A 332 9.35 -12.42 -7.00
N GLY A 333 9.65 -13.08 -8.12
CA GLY A 333 10.54 -14.25 -8.19
C GLY A 333 12.02 -13.93 -8.43
N GLU A 334 12.41 -12.66 -8.50
CA GLU A 334 13.79 -12.23 -8.73
C GLU A 334 14.57 -12.08 -7.41
N SER A 335 15.90 -11.91 -7.52
CA SER A 335 16.75 -11.58 -6.37
C SER A 335 16.33 -10.24 -5.74
N TYR A 336 16.73 -10.03 -4.48
CA TYR A 336 16.48 -8.75 -3.80
C TYR A 336 17.07 -7.55 -4.57
N GLU A 337 18.24 -7.74 -5.18
CA GLU A 337 18.85 -6.77 -6.09
C GLU A 337 17.96 -6.47 -7.32
N GLY A 338 17.34 -7.49 -7.91
CA GLY A 338 16.38 -7.31 -9.01
C GLY A 338 15.12 -6.56 -8.58
N LYS A 339 14.63 -6.79 -7.36
CA LYS A 339 13.50 -6.06 -6.77
C LYS A 339 13.82 -4.57 -6.58
N LEU A 340 14.99 -4.26 -6.01
CA LEU A 340 15.50 -2.89 -5.88
C LEU A 340 15.72 -2.22 -7.24
N ALA A 341 16.18 -2.96 -8.24
CA ALA A 341 16.41 -2.46 -9.59
C ALA A 341 15.10 -2.07 -10.31
N VAL A 342 14.06 -2.90 -10.23
CA VAL A 342 12.73 -2.55 -10.76
C VAL A 342 12.15 -1.34 -10.04
N GLY A 343 12.21 -1.31 -8.70
CA GLY A 343 11.79 -0.14 -7.93
C GLY A 343 12.56 1.13 -8.33
N SER A 344 13.87 1.03 -8.51
CA SER A 344 14.73 2.15 -8.92
C SER A 344 14.31 2.71 -10.27
N VAL A 345 13.94 1.87 -11.26
CA VAL A 345 13.43 2.36 -12.55
C VAL A 345 12.15 3.18 -12.40
N VAL A 346 11.20 2.73 -11.56
CA VAL A 346 9.94 3.46 -11.32
C VAL A 346 10.26 4.83 -10.75
N MET A 347 11.11 4.90 -9.73
CA MET A 347 11.43 6.19 -9.14
C MET A 347 12.32 7.08 -10.03
N ASN A 348 13.21 6.50 -10.84
CA ASN A 348 13.94 7.27 -11.85
C ASN A 348 12.99 7.92 -12.87
N ARG A 349 11.85 7.28 -13.17
CA ARG A 349 10.80 7.89 -13.98
C ARG A 349 10.08 9.00 -13.24
N VAL A 350 9.71 8.79 -11.99
CA VAL A 350 9.12 9.85 -11.13
C VAL A 350 10.05 11.07 -11.06
N ASP A 351 11.36 10.84 -10.97
CA ASP A 351 12.39 11.88 -10.91
C ASP A 351 12.72 12.50 -12.29
N SER A 352 12.10 12.03 -13.38
CA SER A 352 12.40 12.43 -14.76
C SER A 352 11.29 13.29 -15.36
N SER A 353 11.67 14.40 -15.99
CA SER A 353 10.73 15.30 -16.68
C SER A 353 10.04 14.68 -17.90
N TYR A 354 10.47 13.49 -18.35
CA TYR A 354 9.86 12.78 -19.47
C TYR A 354 8.67 11.88 -19.08
N PHE A 355 8.45 11.69 -17.78
CA PHE A 355 7.43 10.80 -17.24
C PHE A 355 6.57 11.52 -16.22
N PRO A 356 5.40 10.96 -15.87
CA PRO A 356 4.62 11.47 -14.74
C PRO A 356 5.46 11.54 -13.47
N ASP A 357 5.35 12.63 -12.71
CA ASP A 357 6.16 12.87 -11.51
C ASP A 357 5.53 12.31 -10.22
N THR A 358 4.66 11.31 -10.37
CA THR A 358 3.99 10.62 -9.27
C THR A 358 4.08 9.10 -9.45
N VAL A 359 4.15 8.36 -8.34
CA VAL A 359 4.20 6.89 -8.36
C VAL A 359 2.96 6.31 -9.05
N VAL A 360 1.77 6.84 -8.72
CA VAL A 360 0.50 6.48 -9.38
C VAL A 360 0.57 6.76 -10.89
N GLY A 361 1.01 7.95 -11.28
CA GLY A 361 1.10 8.32 -12.70
C GLY A 361 2.06 7.42 -13.49
N VAL A 362 3.22 7.06 -12.93
CA VAL A 362 4.17 6.16 -13.59
C VAL A 362 3.62 4.73 -13.70
N ILE A 363 2.95 4.25 -12.66
CA ILE A 363 2.37 2.89 -12.64
C ILE A 363 1.23 2.75 -13.64
N TYR A 364 0.34 3.74 -13.73
CA TYR A 364 -0.84 3.73 -14.62
C TYR A 364 -0.60 4.35 -16.00
N GLN A 365 0.65 4.69 -16.33
CA GLN A 365 0.98 5.19 -17.67
C GLN A 365 0.58 4.16 -18.74
N SER A 366 -0.22 4.59 -19.72
CA SER A 366 -0.76 3.70 -20.75
C SER A 366 0.33 2.90 -21.48
N GLY A 367 0.11 1.58 -21.62
CA GLY A 367 1.05 0.67 -22.26
C GLY A 367 2.27 0.28 -21.42
N GLN A 368 2.40 0.81 -20.21
CA GLN A 368 3.42 0.39 -19.24
C GLN A 368 2.85 -0.65 -18.27
N PHE A 369 3.75 -1.48 -17.70
CA PHE A 369 3.42 -2.44 -16.64
C PHE A 369 2.17 -3.30 -16.91
N SER A 370 2.35 -4.35 -17.73
CA SER A 370 1.27 -5.28 -18.09
C SER A 370 0.40 -5.81 -16.92
N PRO A 371 0.89 -5.98 -15.69
CA PRO A 371 0.08 -6.41 -14.55
C PRO A 371 -1.04 -5.43 -14.17
N VAL A 372 -0.88 -4.12 -14.44
CA VAL A 372 -1.87 -3.07 -14.14
C VAL A 372 -3.12 -3.24 -15.02
N ALA A 373 -2.93 -3.39 -16.32
CA ALA A 373 -4.01 -3.64 -17.27
C ALA A 373 -4.68 -5.01 -17.10
N SER A 374 -3.96 -5.99 -16.55
CA SER A 374 -4.48 -7.36 -16.34
C SER A 374 -5.27 -7.56 -15.03
N GLY A 375 -5.35 -6.54 -14.17
CA GLY A 375 -5.97 -6.63 -12.84
C GLY A 375 -5.12 -7.33 -11.77
N ARG A 376 -4.06 -8.06 -12.17
CA ARG A 376 -3.11 -8.71 -11.24
C ARG A 376 -2.47 -7.72 -10.27
N PHE A 377 -2.19 -6.49 -10.71
CA PHE A 377 -1.69 -5.43 -9.84
C PHE A 377 -2.65 -5.13 -8.69
N ALA A 378 -3.95 -4.96 -8.98
CA ALA A 378 -4.97 -4.69 -7.97
C ALA A 378 -5.10 -5.85 -6.97
N VAL A 379 -4.97 -7.10 -7.45
CA VAL A 379 -4.94 -8.32 -6.59
C VAL A 379 -3.71 -8.34 -5.68
N VAL A 380 -2.53 -7.95 -6.15
CA VAL A 380 -1.32 -7.93 -5.32
C VAL A 380 -1.31 -6.76 -4.34
N LEU A 381 -1.77 -5.59 -4.78
CA LEU A 381 -1.97 -4.43 -3.92
C LEU A 381 -2.88 -4.80 -2.75
N SER A 382 -3.94 -5.56 -3.03
CA SER A 382 -4.90 -5.97 -2.02
C SER A 382 -4.47 -7.14 -1.16
N SER A 383 -3.84 -8.16 -1.72
CA SER A 383 -3.28 -9.29 -0.97
C SER A 383 -2.03 -8.91 -0.17
N GLY A 384 -1.47 -7.73 -0.42
CA GLY A 384 -0.24 -7.28 0.20
C GLY A 384 0.95 -7.93 -0.49
N ALA A 385 1.94 -7.13 -0.86
CA ALA A 385 3.17 -7.66 -1.45
C ALA A 385 3.98 -8.44 -0.39
N ASP A 386 4.81 -9.36 -0.85
CA ASP A 386 5.73 -10.11 0.02
C ASP A 386 6.66 -9.14 0.78
N ALA A 387 7.06 -9.52 2.00
CA ALA A 387 7.88 -8.66 2.88
C ALA A 387 9.15 -8.11 2.19
N SER A 388 9.81 -8.93 1.36
CA SER A 388 10.98 -8.50 0.58
C SER A 388 10.66 -7.42 -0.46
N CYS A 389 9.47 -7.42 -1.05
CA CYS A 389 9.03 -6.40 -2.01
C CYS A 389 8.63 -5.11 -1.30
N VAL A 390 7.97 -5.22 -0.14
CA VAL A 390 7.66 -4.07 0.74
C VAL A 390 8.94 -3.40 1.21
N GLN A 391 9.95 -4.18 1.61
CA GLN A 391 11.24 -3.65 2.02
C GLN A 391 11.93 -2.92 0.86
N ALA A 392 12.00 -3.54 -0.33
CA ALA A 392 12.60 -2.92 -1.50
C ALA A 392 11.89 -1.61 -1.89
N ALA A 393 10.56 -1.58 -1.87
CA ALA A 393 9.78 -0.38 -2.14
C ALA A 393 10.07 0.74 -1.14
N THR A 394 10.13 0.40 0.15
CA THR A 394 10.42 1.36 1.23
C THR A 394 11.82 1.96 1.06
N GLU A 395 12.83 1.13 0.79
CA GLU A 395 14.22 1.58 0.59
C GLU A 395 14.35 2.50 -0.63
N VAL A 396 13.68 2.14 -1.72
CA VAL A 396 13.68 2.94 -2.96
C VAL A 396 12.96 4.26 -2.76
N LEU A 397 11.78 4.28 -2.14
CA LEU A 397 11.07 5.54 -1.86
C LEU A 397 11.83 6.44 -0.87
N ALA A 398 12.64 5.86 0.02
CA ALA A 398 13.55 6.59 0.89
C ALA A 398 14.81 7.15 0.17
N GLY A 399 14.97 6.87 -1.14
CA GLY A 399 16.04 7.42 -1.98
C GLY A 399 17.10 6.42 -2.43
N THR A 400 16.97 5.13 -2.09
CA THR A 400 17.90 4.11 -2.59
C THR A 400 17.74 3.95 -4.10
N ARG A 401 18.85 3.98 -4.85
CA ARG A 401 18.88 3.70 -6.28
C ARG A 401 20.02 2.74 -6.58
N THR A 402 19.70 1.57 -7.16
CA THR A 402 20.71 0.59 -7.56
C THR A 402 21.17 0.78 -9.00
N LEU A 403 20.36 1.46 -9.83
CA LEU A 403 20.62 1.73 -11.24
C LEU A 403 20.05 3.10 -11.63
N ASN A 404 20.66 3.74 -12.64
CA ASN A 404 20.15 4.97 -13.27
C ASN A 404 19.56 4.65 -14.67
N CYS A 405 18.67 3.66 -14.73
CA CYS A 405 17.98 3.24 -15.95
C CYS A 405 16.51 3.67 -15.89
N LEU A 406 15.92 3.95 -17.05
CA LEU A 406 14.50 4.35 -17.17
C LEU A 406 13.63 3.22 -17.71
N TYR A 407 14.23 2.13 -18.18
CA TYR A 407 13.50 1.00 -18.73
C TYR A 407 14.06 -0.32 -18.21
N PHE A 408 13.18 -1.31 -18.15
CA PHE A 408 13.56 -2.70 -18.01
C PHE A 408 12.62 -3.59 -18.82
N ARG A 409 13.08 -4.79 -19.12
CA ARG A 409 12.25 -5.86 -19.68
C ARG A 409 12.88 -7.22 -19.41
N ARG A 410 12.14 -8.29 -19.68
CA ARG A 410 12.70 -9.64 -19.67
C ARG A 410 13.88 -9.75 -20.63
N ASN A 411 15.02 -10.25 -20.14
CA ASN A 411 16.22 -10.43 -20.93
C ASN A 411 16.01 -11.52 -21.99
N ASN A 412 16.17 -11.14 -23.25
CA ASN A 412 16.09 -12.00 -24.42
C ASN A 412 17.33 -11.85 -25.33
N GLY A 413 18.40 -11.20 -24.85
CA GLY A 413 19.64 -10.97 -25.59
C GLY A 413 19.56 -9.94 -26.73
N LEU A 414 18.42 -9.27 -26.93
CA LEU A 414 18.23 -8.33 -28.04
C LEU A 414 18.55 -6.87 -27.70
N ILE A 415 18.64 -6.50 -26.42
CA ILE A 415 19.00 -5.16 -25.97
C ILE A 415 20.24 -5.24 -25.08
N ASN A 416 21.18 -4.33 -25.29
CA ASN A 416 22.33 -4.15 -24.40
C ASN A 416 21.91 -3.33 -23.18
N GLY A 417 22.30 -3.78 -22.00
CA GLY A 417 21.97 -3.13 -20.73
C GLY A 417 22.54 -3.90 -19.56
N THR A 418 22.29 -3.43 -18.35
CA THR A 418 22.67 -4.14 -17.12
C THR A 418 21.72 -5.31 -16.90
N VAL A 419 22.25 -6.52 -16.74
CA VAL A 419 21.43 -7.73 -16.52
C VAL A 419 21.42 -8.09 -15.05
N ILE A 420 20.23 -8.12 -14.44
CA ILE A 420 20.03 -8.56 -13.06
C ILE A 420 18.90 -9.59 -13.07
N GLY A 421 19.23 -10.83 -12.69
CA GLY A 421 18.30 -11.95 -12.78
C GLY A 421 17.79 -12.18 -14.20
N ASN A 422 16.48 -12.26 -14.38
CA ASN A 422 15.85 -12.43 -15.70
C ASN A 422 15.58 -11.11 -16.44
N HIS A 423 16.02 -9.97 -15.91
CA HIS A 423 15.77 -8.65 -16.49
C HIS A 423 17.01 -8.03 -17.11
N VAL A 424 16.80 -7.24 -18.16
CA VAL A 424 17.78 -6.30 -18.70
C VAL A 424 17.26 -4.88 -18.47
N PHE A 425 18.11 -4.02 -17.91
CA PHE A 425 17.85 -2.63 -17.54
C PHE A 425 18.64 -1.70 -18.46
N TYR A 426 18.00 -0.66 -19.00
CA TYR A 426 18.60 0.23 -20.01
C TYR A 426 18.03 1.65 -20.00
#